data_AF-A0A4W5K5E3-F1
#
_entry.id   AF-A0A4W5K5E3-F1
#
_cell.length_a   1.000
_cell.length_b   1.000
_cell.length_c   1.000
_cell.angle_alpha   90.00
_cell.angle_beta   90.00
_cell.angle_gamma   90.00
#
_symmetry.space_group_name_H-M   'P 1'
#
loop_
_entity.id
_entity.type
_entity.pdbx_description
1 polymer ?
#
loop_
_entity_poly.entity_id
_entity_poly.type
_entity_poly.pdbx_seq_one_letter_code
_entity_poly.pdbx_strand_id
1 'polypeptide(L)'
;MAFHKILRLRSIRDKSMGQLINMCSNDGQRMFEAAAVGSLLAGGPLIAVLGMGYNLAILGPTSLLGSAVFILFYPAMMFSSRLTAYFRRKGVAVTDRRVQKMNEILNYIKFIKMYAWVKAFSQDVRSKCCV
;
A
#
# COMPACT_ATOMS: atom_id res chain seq x y z
N MET A 1 -11.91 5.37 -21.11
CA MET A 1 -11.12 6.56 -21.54
C MET A 1 -9.66 6.53 -21.08
N ALA A 2 -9.34 6.19 -19.82
CA ALA A 2 -7.95 6.18 -19.31
C ALA A 2 -7.01 5.27 -20.12
N PHE A 3 -7.37 3.99 -20.34
CA PHE A 3 -6.59 3.05 -21.17
C PHE A 3 -6.32 3.54 -22.60
N HIS A 4 -7.33 4.18 -23.22
CA HIS A 4 -7.22 4.70 -24.58
C HIS A 4 -6.26 5.91 -24.65
N LYS A 5 -6.22 6.72 -23.59
CA LYS A 5 -5.31 7.86 -23.45
C LYS A 5 -3.87 7.40 -23.17
N ILE A 6 -3.72 6.29 -22.45
CA ILE A 6 -2.43 5.62 -22.18
C ILE A 6 -1.82 5.04 -23.47
N LEU A 7 -2.61 4.34 -24.29
CA LEU A 7 -2.14 3.76 -25.56
C LEU A 7 -1.76 4.82 -26.62
N ARG A 8 -2.30 6.04 -26.52
CA ARG A 8 -1.94 7.17 -27.39
C ARG A 8 -0.67 7.92 -26.98
N LEU A 9 -0.15 7.71 -25.77
CA LEU A 9 1.08 8.35 -25.30
C LEU A 9 2.30 7.62 -25.88
N ARG A 10 2.83 8.15 -26.98
CA ARG A 10 3.93 7.57 -27.79
C ARG A 10 5.30 7.58 -27.10
N SER A 11 5.46 8.26 -25.97
CA SER A 11 6.73 8.31 -25.24
C SER A 11 6.47 8.38 -23.74
N ILE A 12 6.49 7.23 -23.08
CA ILE A 12 6.59 7.17 -21.62
C ILE A 12 8.06 7.34 -21.27
N ARG A 13 8.54 8.57 -21.31
CA ARG A 13 9.97 8.89 -21.20
C ARG A 13 10.54 8.67 -19.79
N ASP A 14 9.68 8.44 -18.78
CA ASP A 14 10.06 8.35 -17.36
C ASP A 14 9.47 7.16 -16.57
N LYS A 15 8.56 6.34 -17.14
CA LYS A 15 7.95 5.20 -16.41
C LYS A 15 7.85 3.93 -17.27
N SER A 16 8.14 2.78 -16.67
CA SER A 16 7.95 1.48 -17.33
C SER A 16 6.46 1.20 -17.57
N MET A 17 6.12 0.53 -18.68
CA MET A 17 4.75 0.06 -18.94
C MET A 17 4.18 -0.76 -17.77
N GLY A 18 5.02 -1.55 -17.09
CA GLY A 18 4.62 -2.30 -15.91
C GLY A 18 4.21 -1.41 -14.73
N GLN A 19 4.88 -0.27 -14.53
CA GLN A 19 4.47 0.69 -13.50
C GLN A 19 3.14 1.34 -13.84
N LEU A 20 2.88 1.59 -15.13
CA LEU A 20 1.67 2.23 -15.59
C LEU A 20 0.45 1.31 -15.47
N ILE A 21 0.63 0.03 -15.80
CA ILE A 21 -0.37 -1.02 -15.55
C ILE A 21 -0.61 -1.17 -14.04
N ASN A 22 0.45 -1.25 -13.23
CA ASN A 22 0.31 -1.37 -11.77
C ASN A 22 -0.44 -0.17 -11.16
N MET A 23 -0.14 1.04 -11.59
CA MET A 23 -0.89 2.24 -11.18
C MET A 23 -2.35 2.16 -11.60
N CYS A 24 -2.63 1.80 -12.86
CA CYS A 24 -4.01 1.73 -13.34
C CYS A 24 -4.84 0.66 -12.62
N SER A 25 -4.25 -0.52 -12.36
CA SER A 25 -4.91 -1.60 -11.63
C SER A 25 -5.09 -1.26 -10.15
N ASN A 26 -4.05 -0.80 -9.47
CA ASN A 26 -4.10 -0.49 -8.04
C ASN A 26 -4.98 0.74 -7.75
N ASP A 27 -4.77 1.84 -8.47
CA ASP A 27 -5.53 3.07 -8.24
C ASP A 27 -6.96 2.93 -8.78
N GLY A 28 -7.17 2.20 -9.87
CA GLY A 28 -8.51 1.85 -10.35
C GLY A 28 -9.31 1.07 -9.31
N GLN A 29 -8.70 0.06 -8.69
CA GLN A 29 -9.34 -0.70 -7.62
C GLN A 29 -9.67 0.19 -6.41
N ARG A 30 -8.73 1.05 -5.99
CA ARG A 30 -8.96 1.98 -4.87
C ARG A 30 -10.05 2.99 -5.16
N MET A 31 -10.16 3.48 -6.40
CA MET A 31 -11.24 4.37 -6.81
C MET A 31 -12.60 3.67 -6.84
N PHE A 32 -12.64 2.41 -7.28
CA PHE A 32 -13.85 1.59 -7.22
C PHE A 32 -14.30 1.37 -5.78
N GLU A 33 -13.39 0.96 -4.89
CA GLU A 33 -13.70 0.82 -3.46
C GLU A 33 -14.14 2.15 -2.83
N ALA A 34 -13.47 3.26 -3.17
CA ALA A 34 -13.85 4.58 -2.67
C ALA A 34 -15.23 5.01 -3.17
N ALA A 35 -15.61 4.67 -4.40
CA ALA A 35 -16.97 4.94 -4.91
C ALA A 35 -18.02 4.05 -4.23
N ALA A 36 -17.70 2.76 -4.03
CA ALA A 36 -18.60 1.80 -3.40
C ALA A 36 -18.84 2.10 -1.90
N VAL A 37 -17.78 2.44 -1.16
CA VAL A 37 -17.84 2.73 0.28
C VAL A 37 -18.12 4.20 0.56
N GLY A 38 -17.78 5.10 -0.37
CA GLY A 38 -17.93 6.54 -0.22
C GLY A 38 -19.38 7.00 -0.06
N SER A 39 -20.31 6.34 -0.74
CA SER A 39 -21.75 6.58 -0.56
C SER A 39 -22.21 6.23 0.87
N LEU A 40 -21.68 5.14 1.44
CA LEU A 40 -21.95 4.74 2.82
C LEU A 40 -21.35 5.72 3.83
N LEU A 41 -20.14 6.24 3.55
CA LEU A 41 -19.50 7.26 4.37
C LEU A 41 -20.29 8.57 4.41
N ALA A 42 -20.92 8.96 3.30
CA ALA A 42 -21.81 10.12 3.24
C ALA A 42 -23.18 9.85 3.90
N GLY A 43 -23.70 8.63 3.77
CA GLY A 43 -24.98 8.23 4.38
C GLY A 43 -24.91 8.01 5.89
N GLY A 44 -23.75 7.59 6.41
CA GLY A 44 -23.54 7.29 7.84
C GLY A 44 -23.93 8.44 8.78
N PRO A 45 -23.45 9.68 8.58
CA PRO A 45 -23.84 10.83 9.39
C PRO A 45 -25.34 11.11 9.35
N LEU A 46 -25.97 10.96 8.18
CA LEU A 46 -27.40 11.21 8.03
C LEU A 46 -28.23 10.20 8.82
N ILE A 47 -27.86 8.91 8.76
CA ILE A 47 -28.51 7.85 9.55
C ILE A 47 -28.26 8.07 11.05
N ALA A 48 -27.06 8.49 11.45
CA ALA A 48 -26.74 8.75 12.85
C ALA A 48 -27.59 9.88 13.45
N VAL A 49 -27.78 10.98 12.72
CA VAL A 49 -28.63 12.11 13.16
C VAL A 49 -30.10 11.68 13.25
N LEU A 50 -30.62 10.98 12.24
CA LEU A 50 -31.99 10.48 12.25
C LEU A 50 -32.23 9.48 13.39
N GLY A 51 -31.29 8.57 13.62
CA GLY A 51 -31.36 7.59 14.72
C GLY A 51 -31.34 8.25 16.09
N MET A 52 -30.53 9.29 16.27
CA MET A 52 -30.47 10.04 17.52
C MET A 52 -31.76 10.82 17.80
N GLY A 53 -32.35 11.44 16.76
CA GLY A 53 -33.65 12.09 16.86
C GLY A 53 -34.78 11.11 17.19
N TYR A 54 -34.78 9.93 16.57
CA TYR A 54 -35.78 8.88 16.85
C TYR A 54 -35.69 8.34 18.27
N ASN A 55 -34.48 8.09 18.78
CA ASN A 55 -34.30 7.59 20.14
C ASN A 55 -34.75 8.62 21.20
N LEU A 56 -34.51 9.91 20.96
CA LEU A 56 -35.00 11.00 21.82
C LEU A 56 -36.53 11.04 21.89
N ALA A 57 -37.21 10.75 20.78
CA ALA A 57 -38.68 10.77 20.72
C ALA A 57 -39.32 9.59 21.49
N ILE A 58 -38.69 8.41 21.51
CA ILE A 58 -39.26 7.21 22.16
C ILE A 58 -38.82 7.09 23.62
N LEU A 59 -37.52 7.20 23.91
CA LEU A 59 -36.98 6.97 25.25
C LEU A 59 -36.96 8.25 26.11
N GLY A 60 -37.13 9.43 25.49
CA GLY A 60 -36.99 10.70 26.17
C GLY A 60 -35.53 11.02 26.55
N PRO A 61 -35.28 11.82 27.60
CA PRO A 61 -33.95 12.36 27.90
C PRO A 61 -32.92 11.32 28.35
N THR A 62 -33.35 10.14 28.78
CA THR A 62 -32.45 9.03 29.19
C THR A 62 -31.62 8.50 28.01
N SER A 63 -32.10 8.65 26.77
CA SER A 63 -31.36 8.27 25.56
C SER A 63 -30.05 9.06 25.38
N LEU A 64 -29.95 10.26 25.96
CA LEU A 64 -28.78 11.13 25.77
C LEU A 64 -27.49 10.49 26.28
N LEU A 65 -27.56 9.68 27.34
CA LEU A 65 -26.41 8.96 27.89
C LEU A 65 -25.88 7.92 26.88
N GLY A 66 -26.78 7.13 26.28
CA GLY A 66 -26.40 6.13 25.27
C GLY A 66 -25.82 6.78 24.01
N SER A 67 -26.43 7.87 23.54
CA SER A 67 -25.92 8.65 22.42
C SER A 67 -24.55 9.27 22.70
N ALA A 68 -24.30 9.78 23.90
CA ALA A 68 -23.01 10.35 24.29
C ALA A 68 -21.89 9.30 24.27
N VAL A 69 -22.16 8.09 24.79
CA VAL A 69 -21.21 6.97 24.74
C VAL A 69 -20.92 6.57 23.29
N PHE A 70 -21.95 6.49 22.43
CA PHE A 70 -21.77 6.20 21.01
C PHE A 70 -20.88 7.25 20.32
N ILE A 71 -21.14 8.53 20.58
CA ILE A 71 -20.34 9.64 20.02
C ILE A 71 -18.90 9.57 20.50
N LEU A 72 -18.62 9.20 21.75
CA LEU A 72 -17.26 9.03 22.27
C LEU A 72 -16.55 7.79 21.72
N PHE A 73 -17.30 6.76 21.32
CA PHE A 73 -16.73 5.54 20.76
C PHE A 73 -16.15 5.76 19.35
N TYR A 74 -16.81 6.57 18.51
CA TYR A 74 -16.33 6.92 17.17
C TYR A 74 -14.90 7.51 17.12
N PRO A 75 -14.55 8.57 17.88
CA PRO A 75 -13.20 9.13 17.89
C PRO A 75 -12.19 8.16 18.51
N ALA A 76 -12.56 7.37 19.51
CA ALA A 76 -11.68 6.33 20.05
C ALA A 76 -11.33 5.27 18.98
N MET A 77 -12.32 4.82 18.21
CA MET A 77 -12.11 3.91 17.08
C MET A 77 -11.23 4.54 15.99
N MET A 78 -11.45 5.83 15.69
CA MET A 78 -10.64 6.58 14.72
C MET A 78 -9.18 6.71 15.18
N PHE A 79 -8.95 6.99 16.47
CA PHE A 79 -7.61 7.05 17.06
C PHE A 79 -6.90 5.69 16.98
N SER A 80 -7.59 4.61 17.34
CA SER A 80 -7.08 3.24 17.25
C SER A 80 -6.70 2.86 15.80
N SER A 81 -7.53 3.23 14.83
CA SER A 81 -7.25 3.03 13.40
C SER A 81 -5.99 3.78 12.94
N ARG A 82 -5.83 5.05 13.36
CA ARG A 82 -4.64 5.85 13.07
C ARG A 82 -3.38 5.23 13.67
N LEU A 83 -3.47 4.75 14.91
CA LEU A 83 -2.36 4.11 15.61
C LEU A 83 -1.96 2.79 14.91
N THR A 84 -2.94 1.97 14.54
CA THR A 84 -2.73 0.74 13.77
C THR A 84 -2.05 1.03 12.43
N ALA A 85 -2.51 2.05 11.70
CA ALA A 85 -1.89 2.47 10.44
C ALA A 85 -0.44 2.95 10.63
N TYR A 86 -0.15 3.66 11.73
CA TYR A 86 1.20 4.10 12.08
C TYR A 86 2.14 2.92 12.33
N PHE A 87 1.74 1.96 13.17
CA PHE A 87 2.53 0.77 13.45
C PHE A 87 2.72 -0.10 12.21
N ARG A 88 1.67 -0.27 11.39
CA ARG A 88 1.77 -0.97 10.11
C ARG A 88 2.79 -0.33 9.18
N ARG A 89 2.79 1.00 9.04
CA ARG A 89 3.80 1.72 8.23
C ARG A 89 5.22 1.50 8.74
N LYS A 90 5.43 1.54 10.06
CA LYS A 90 6.73 1.22 10.67
C LYS A 90 7.17 -0.22 10.37
N GLY A 91 6.26 -1.18 10.53
CA GLY A 91 6.55 -2.60 10.25
C GLY A 91 6.94 -2.83 8.80
N VAL A 92 6.23 -2.21 7.85
CA VAL A 92 6.57 -2.26 6.42
C VAL A 92 7.94 -1.64 6.16
N ALA A 93 8.25 -0.48 6.73
CA ALA A 93 9.54 0.19 6.53
C ALA A 93 10.73 -0.65 7.05
N VAL A 94 10.59 -1.30 8.22
CA VAL A 94 11.62 -2.18 8.78
C VAL A 94 11.81 -3.41 7.87
N THR A 95 10.71 -4.00 7.41
CA THR A 95 10.75 -5.17 6.52
C THR A 95 11.43 -4.83 5.20
N ASP A 96 11.07 -3.70 4.59
CA ASP A 96 11.67 -3.22 3.35
C ASP A 96 13.18 -2.99 3.49
N ARG A 97 13.61 -2.38 4.61
CA ARG A 97 15.03 -2.18 4.91
C ARG A 97 15.80 -3.50 5.03
N ARG A 98 15.22 -4.53 5.66
CA ARG A 98 15.83 -5.86 5.75
C ARG A 98 15.98 -6.50 4.37
N VAL A 99 14.95 -6.43 3.53
CA VAL A 99 14.97 -6.96 2.17
C VAL A 99 16.01 -6.25 1.31
N GLN A 100 16.10 -4.91 1.39
CA GLN A 100 17.11 -4.13 0.70
C GLN A 100 18.53 -4.56 1.10
N LYS A 101 18.79 -4.73 2.40
CA LYS A 101 20.10 -5.17 2.88
C LYS A 101 20.47 -6.57 2.43
N MET A 102 19.51 -7.50 2.43
CA MET A 102 19.75 -8.84 1.88
C MET A 102 20.08 -8.79 0.38
N ASN A 103 19.40 -7.94 -0.39
CA ASN A 103 19.70 -7.75 -1.81
C ASN A 103 21.13 -7.20 -2.05
N GLU A 104 21.58 -6.24 -1.24
CA GLU A 104 22.96 -5.74 -1.29
C GLU A 104 23.97 -6.88 -1.07
N ILE A 105 23.78 -7.68 -0.02
CA ILE A 105 24.66 -8.82 0.33
C ILE A 105 24.70 -9.85 -0.81
N LEU A 106 23.54 -10.25 -1.34
CA LEU A 106 23.46 -11.20 -2.44
C LEU A 106 24.20 -10.69 -3.69
N ASN A 107 24.13 -9.39 -3.95
CA ASN A 107 24.85 -8.77 -5.07
C ASN A 107 26.37 -8.87 -4.88
N TYR A 108 26.89 -8.55 -3.69
CA TYR A 108 28.33 -8.67 -3.38
C TYR A 108 28.83 -10.12 -3.52
N ILE A 109 28.09 -11.11 -3.02
CA ILE A 109 28.46 -12.54 -3.15
C ILE A 109 28.53 -12.95 -4.63
N LYS A 110 27.57 -12.49 -5.44
CA LYS A 110 27.56 -12.76 -6.88
C LYS A 110 28.79 -12.17 -7.58
N PHE A 111 29.18 -10.95 -7.25
CA PHE A 111 30.40 -10.32 -7.77
C PHE A 111 31.68 -11.09 -7.40
N ILE A 112 31.83 -11.51 -6.13
CA ILE A 112 33.01 -12.27 -5.68
C ILE A 112 33.13 -13.59 -6.45
N LYS A 113 32.03 -14.37 -6.53
CA LYS A 113 32.02 -15.63 -7.27
C LYS A 113 32.34 -15.42 -8.75
N MET A 114 31.71 -14.41 -9.38
CA MET A 114 31.95 -14.09 -10.78
C MET A 114 33.42 -13.70 -11.04
N TYR A 115 34.03 -12.87 -10.20
CA TYR A 115 35.42 -12.46 -10.37
C TYR A 115 36.42 -13.61 -10.14
N ALA A 116 36.16 -14.45 -9.13
CA ALA A 116 36.93 -15.67 -8.92
C ALA A 116 36.78 -16.65 -10.10
N TRP A 117 35.57 -16.79 -10.64
CA TRP A 117 35.31 -17.58 -11.85
C TRP A 117 35.99 -17.00 -13.09
N VAL A 118 36.00 -15.68 -13.28
CA VAL A 118 36.70 -15.02 -14.39
C VAL A 118 38.21 -15.30 -14.31
N LYS A 119 38.80 -15.26 -13.10
CA LYS A 119 40.22 -15.62 -12.91
C LYS A 119 40.50 -17.09 -13.23
N ALA A 120 39.71 -18.01 -12.69
CA ALA A 120 39.87 -19.44 -12.95
C ALA A 120 39.70 -19.78 -14.44
N PHE A 121 38.70 -19.19 -15.11
CA PHE A 121 38.47 -19.37 -16.54
C PHE A 121 39.60 -18.79 -17.38
N SER A 122 40.10 -17.59 -17.05
CA SER A 122 41.25 -16.99 -17.75
C SER A 122 42.52 -17.84 -17.64
N GLN A 123 42.73 -18.50 -16.50
CA GLN A 123 43.86 -19.39 -16.28
C GLN A 123 43.74 -20.70 -17.09
N ASP A 124 42.56 -21.32 -17.15
CA ASP A 124 42.31 -22.53 -17.95
C ASP A 124 42.48 -22.27 -19.46
N VAL A 125 41.94 -21.16 -19.97
CA VAL A 125 42.11 -20.79 -21.39
C VAL A 125 43.58 -20.55 -21.73
N ARG A 126 44.34 -19.92 -20.83
CA ARG A 126 45.77 -19.65 -21.04
C ARG A 126 46.62 -20.93 -20.98
N SER A 127 46.29 -21.89 -20.12
CA SER A 127 47.03 -23.17 -20.06
C SER A 127 46.78 -24.04 -21.29
N LYS A 128 45.57 -24.01 -21.87
CA LYS A 128 45.24 -24.75 -23.09
C LYS A 128 45.86 -24.15 -24.36
N CYS A 129 46.23 -22.87 -24.35
CA CYS A 129 46.79 -22.20 -25.53
C CYS A 129 48.33 -22.20 -25.58
N CYS A 130 49.01 -22.73 -24.55
CA CYS A 130 50.47 -22.76 -24.43
C CYS A 130 51.06 -24.17 -24.60
N VAL A 131 50.34 -25.07 -25.27
CA VAL A 131 50.81 -26.40 -25.72
C VAL A 131 50.67 -26.47 -27.24
#